data_AF-A0AAV4H1R5-F1
#
_entry.id   AF-A0AAV4H1R5-F1
#
_cell.length_a   1.000
_cell.length_b   1.000
_cell.length_c   1.000
_cell.angle_alpha   90.00
_cell.angle_beta   90.00
_cell.angle_gamma   90.00
#
_symmetry.space_group_name_H-M   'P 1'
#
loop_
_entity.id
_entity.type
_entity.pdbx_description
1 polymer ?
#
loop_
_entity_poly.entity_id
_entity_poly.type
_entity_poly.pdbx_seq_one_letter_code
_entity_poly.pdbx_strand_id
1 'polypeptide(L)'
;MVYNSSRVFWGPVIRFRSSCQIDITFFPFDTQVCKLKMGSWAYTGLQVNVWNSSHTMDLSNLVDNGEWELLGKTPQHVQISRLSQCSQYETPLLKPRRI
;
A
#
# COMPACT_ATOMS: atom_id res chain seq x y z
N MET A 1 5.35 17.02 12.57
CA MET A 1 5.07 17.37 13.98
C MET A 1 6.07 16.65 14.86
N VAL A 2 6.75 17.37 15.77
CA VAL A 2 7.72 16.80 16.70
C VAL A 2 7.11 16.82 18.09
N TYR A 3 7.12 15.69 18.78
CA TYR A 3 6.60 15.57 20.15
C TYR A 3 7.74 15.65 21.17
N ASN A 4 7.44 16.05 22.41
CA ASN A 4 8.39 16.05 23.52
C ASN A 4 8.92 14.65 23.89
N SER A 5 8.25 13.59 23.42
CA SER A 5 8.62 12.18 23.63
C SER A 5 9.63 11.67 22.60
N SER A 6 10.36 12.57 21.93
CA SER A 6 11.31 12.24 20.86
C SER A 6 10.70 11.48 19.68
N ARG A 7 9.36 11.55 19.53
CA ARG A 7 8.64 11.00 18.38
C ARG A 7 8.43 12.07 17.32
N VAL A 8 8.53 11.67 16.07
CA VAL A 8 8.29 12.55 14.92
C VAL A 8 7.16 11.96 14.08
N PHE A 9 6.12 12.75 13.84
CA PHE A 9 5.09 12.46 12.85
C PHE A 9 5.40 13.20 11.56
N TRP A 10 5.55 12.46 10.47
CA TRP A 10 5.79 12.97 9.12
C TRP A 10 4.74 12.38 8.17
N GLY A 11 3.73 13.18 7.85
CA GLY A 11 2.63 12.82 6.94
C GLY A 11 2.63 13.70 5.70
N PRO A 12 3.52 13.48 4.72
CA PRO A 12 3.51 14.22 3.47
C PRO A 12 2.31 13.83 2.60
N VAL A 13 1.83 14.76 1.77
CA VAL A 13 0.87 14.47 0.71
C VAL A 13 1.65 13.98 -0.51
N ILE A 14 1.42 12.73 -0.92
CA ILE A 14 2.15 12.09 -2.02
C ILE A 14 1.17 11.50 -3.03
N ARG A 15 1.47 11.65 -4.32
CA ARG A 15 0.79 10.93 -5.40
C ARG A 15 1.68 9.78 -5.87
N PHE A 16 1.25 8.55 -5.65
CA PHE A 16 1.95 7.36 -6.12
C PHE A 16 1.46 6.93 -7.50
N ARG A 17 2.38 6.53 -8.37
CA ARG A 17 2.08 5.83 -9.63
C ARG A 17 2.76 4.47 -9.59
N SER A 18 1.96 3.41 -9.42
CA SER A 18 2.43 2.03 -9.44
C SER A 18 2.17 1.39 -10.80
N SER A 19 3.03 0.44 -11.16
CA SER A 19 2.75 -0.51 -12.23
C SER A 19 2.21 -1.79 -11.60
N CYS A 20 1.01 -2.22 -11.98
CA CYS A 20 0.48 -3.54 -11.61
C CYS A 20 0.14 -4.34 -12.86
N GLN A 21 0.25 -5.66 -12.73
CA GLN A 21 -0.22 -6.59 -13.74
C GLN A 21 -1.74 -6.67 -13.66
N ILE A 22 -2.40 -6.52 -14.81
CA ILE A 22 -3.85 -6.63 -14.93
C ILE A 22 -4.24 -7.99 -15.50
N ASP A 23 -5.33 -8.55 -15.00
CA ASP A 23 -5.96 -9.75 -15.54
C ASP A 23 -7.28 -9.36 -16.22
N ILE A 24 -7.37 -9.56 -17.53
CA ILE A 24 -8.52 -9.16 -18.36
C ILE A 24 -9.42 -10.33 -18.75
N THR A 25 -9.29 -11.48 -18.08
CA THR A 25 -10.03 -12.70 -18.43
C THR A 25 -11.55 -12.53 -18.41
N PHE A 26 -12.08 -11.66 -17.53
CA PHE A 26 -13.52 -11.47 -17.31
C PHE A 26 -14.01 -10.05 -17.65
N PHE A 27 -13.33 -9.38 -18.57
CA PHE A 27 -13.72 -8.04 -19.00
C PHE A 27 -15.21 -7.99 -19.45
N PRO A 28 -16.01 -6.97 -19.06
CA PRO A 28 -15.64 -5.74 -18.34
C PRO A 28 -15.81 -5.80 -16.79
N PHE A 29 -15.98 -6.99 -16.21
CA PHE A 29 -16.27 -7.17 -14.77
C PHE A 29 -15.14 -7.88 -14.01
N ASP A 30 -13.92 -7.77 -14.54
CA ASP A 30 -12.69 -8.31 -14.02
C ASP A 30 -12.27 -7.62 -12.72
N THR A 31 -11.83 -8.39 -11.72
CA THR A 31 -11.27 -7.84 -10.49
C THR A 31 -9.77 -7.68 -10.61
N GLN A 32 -9.22 -6.58 -10.09
CA GLN A 32 -7.80 -6.26 -10.17
C GLN A 32 -7.15 -6.29 -8.79
N VAL A 33 -5.96 -6.91 -8.71
CA VAL A 33 -5.13 -6.95 -7.50
C VAL A 33 -3.81 -6.24 -7.78
N CYS A 34 -3.66 -5.01 -7.28
CA CYS A 34 -2.45 -4.22 -7.50
C CYS A 34 -1.60 -4.22 -6.22
N LYS A 35 -0.32 -4.63 -6.31
CA LYS A 35 0.59 -4.63 -5.17
C LYS A 35 1.41 -3.34 -5.15
N LEU A 36 1.32 -2.60 -4.06
CA LEU A 36 2.19 -1.47 -3.75
C LEU A 36 3.34 -1.97 -2.89
N LYS A 37 4.59 -1.62 -3.23
CA LYS A 37 5.77 -1.95 -2.44
C LYS A 37 6.36 -0.68 -1.84
N MET A 38 6.37 -0.60 -0.52
CA MET A 38 6.99 0.48 0.25
C MET A 38 8.20 -0.05 1.02
N GLY A 39 9.24 0.76 1.16
CA GLY A 39 10.43 0.36 1.89
C GLY A 39 11.52 1.40 1.82
N SER A 40 12.56 1.22 2.64
CA SER A 40 13.75 2.05 2.59
C SER A 40 14.57 1.73 1.34
N TRP A 41 14.92 2.77 0.58
CA TRP A 41 15.82 2.63 -0.57
C TRP A 41 17.27 2.40 -0.12
N ALA A 42 17.76 3.26 0.78
CA ALA A 42 19.17 3.33 1.16
C ALA A 42 19.57 2.45 2.36
N TYR A 43 18.61 2.05 3.19
CA TYR A 43 18.87 1.35 4.44
C TYR A 43 18.34 -0.08 4.40
N THR A 44 19.05 -0.98 5.08
CA THR A 44 18.61 -2.36 5.26
C THR A 44 17.66 -2.49 6.46
N GLY A 45 16.95 -3.62 6.56
CA GLY A 45 16.05 -3.90 7.69
C GLY A 45 16.74 -3.91 9.06
N LEU A 46 18.07 -4.10 9.11
CA LEU A 46 18.86 -4.03 10.33
C LEU A 46 19.15 -2.59 10.78
N GLN A 47 19.13 -1.64 9.85
CA GLN A 47 19.38 -0.22 10.11
C GLN A 47 18.08 0.54 10.33
N VAL A 48 17.08 0.26 9.50
CA VAL A 48 15.75 0.87 9.55
C VAL A 48 14.73 -0.24 9.41
N ASN A 49 13.95 -0.43 10.47
CA ASN A 49 12.77 -1.27 10.42
C ASN A 49 11.56 -0.42 10.02
N VAL A 50 10.78 -0.88 9.06
CA VAL A 50 9.53 -0.23 8.61
C VAL A 50 8.40 -1.19 8.90
N TRP A 51 7.44 -0.79 9.72
CA TRP A 51 6.29 -1.60 10.09
C TRP A 51 5.00 -0.81 9.91
N ASN A 52 3.91 -1.53 9.64
CA ASN A 52 2.60 -0.90 9.52
C ASN A 52 2.13 -0.44 10.90
N SER A 53 1.62 0.80 10.98
CA SER A 53 1.02 1.33 12.20
C SER A 53 -0.35 0.72 12.51
N SER A 54 -1.01 0.14 11.50
CA SER A 54 -2.33 -0.47 11.59
C SER A 54 -2.40 -1.70 10.68
N HIS A 55 -3.28 -2.65 11.03
CA HIS A 55 -3.62 -3.79 10.17
C HIS A 55 -4.55 -3.42 9.00
N THR A 56 -5.04 -2.18 8.98
CA THR A 56 -5.94 -1.66 7.95
C THR A 56 -5.49 -0.28 7.49
N MET A 57 -5.71 0.02 6.20
CA MET A 57 -5.50 1.36 5.65
C MET A 57 -6.68 2.27 6.03
N ASP A 58 -6.37 3.51 6.39
CA ASP A 58 -7.36 4.53 6.69
C ASP A 58 -8.06 4.99 5.39
N LEU A 59 -9.39 4.89 5.37
CA LEU A 59 -10.25 5.30 4.23
C LEU A 59 -11.20 6.44 4.60
N SER A 60 -11.03 7.08 5.76
CA SER A 60 -11.90 8.16 6.23
C SER A 60 -12.07 9.31 5.22
N ASN A 61 -11.03 9.56 4.42
CA ASN A 61 -10.99 10.59 3.37
C ASN A 61 -10.96 9.98 1.96
N LEU A 62 -11.42 8.74 1.78
CA LEU A 62 -11.50 8.12 0.46
C LEU A 62 -12.59 8.80 -0.36
N VAL A 63 -12.20 9.38 -1.49
CA VAL A 63 -13.15 9.89 -2.49
C VAL A 63 -13.59 8.72 -3.37
N ASP A 64 -14.91 8.56 -3.51
CA ASP A 64 -15.47 7.48 -4.33
C ASP A 64 -15.10 7.64 -5.81
N ASN A 65 -14.81 6.53 -6.45
CA ASN A 65 -14.51 6.47 -7.88
C ASN A 65 -15.73 5.91 -8.62
N GLY A 66 -16.19 6.62 -9.65
CA GLY A 66 -17.34 6.22 -10.46
C GLY A 66 -17.14 4.91 -11.20
N GLU A 67 -15.90 4.55 -11.50
CA GLU A 67 -15.56 3.35 -12.28
C GLU A 67 -15.17 2.16 -11.40
N TRP A 68 -14.54 2.40 -10.25
CA TRP A 68 -13.90 1.36 -9.45
C TRP A 68 -14.35 1.38 -7.99
N GLU A 69 -14.68 0.20 -7.47
CA GLU A 69 -14.94 -0.05 -6.06
C GLU A 69 -13.72 -0.71 -5.41
N LEU A 70 -13.28 -0.16 -4.27
CA LEU A 70 -12.22 -0.76 -3.45
C LEU A 70 -12.84 -1.80 -2.50
N LEU A 71 -12.73 -3.08 -2.86
CA LEU A 71 -13.32 -4.18 -2.11
C LEU A 71 -12.49 -4.62 -0.91
N GLY A 72 -11.17 -4.65 -1.07
CA GLY A 72 -10.27 -5.27 -0.11
C GLY A 72 -8.91 -4.59 -0.09
N LYS A 73 -8.26 -4.63 1.07
CA LYS A 73 -6.91 -4.12 1.26
C LYS A 73 -6.24 -4.92 2.36
N THR A 74 -5.16 -5.61 2.03
CA THR A 74 -4.40 -6.38 3.02
C THR A 74 -2.96 -5.85 3.05
N PRO A 75 -2.52 -5.29 4.19
CA PRO A 75 -1.12 -4.98 4.38
C PRO A 75 -0.35 -6.28 4.71
N GLN A 76 0.81 -6.45 4.10
CA GLN A 76 1.68 -7.60 4.29
C GLN A 76 3.11 -7.11 4.57
N HIS A 77 3.68 -7.60 5.67
CA HIS A 77 5.05 -7.31 6.06
C HIS A 77 5.95 -8.46 5.64
N VAL A 78 6.91 -8.22 4.74
CA VAL A 78 7.81 -9.25 4.24
C VAL A 78 9.25 -8.90 4.57
N GLN A 79 9.91 -9.82 5.29
CA GLN A 79 11.36 -9.80 5.50
C GLN A 79 12.01 -10.67 4.43
N ILE A 80 12.73 -10.04 3.50
CA ILE A 80 13.47 -10.79 2.48
C ILE A 80 14.72 -11.36 3.15
N SER A 81 14.80 -12.69 3.27
CA SER A 81 15.93 -13.38 3.90
C SER A 81 17.15 -13.37 2.98
N ARG A 82 17.96 -12.31 3.11
CA ARG A 82 19.41 -12.18 2.81
C ARG A 82 19.78 -10.69 2.86
N LEU A 83 20.05 -10.16 4.06
CA LEU A 83 20.66 -8.84 4.30
C LEU A 83 20.06 -7.61 3.55
N SER A 84 18.85 -7.68 2.99
CA SER A 84 18.31 -6.68 2.08
C SER A 84 16.93 -6.19 2.50
N GLN A 85 16.76 -4.87 2.41
CA GLN A 85 15.56 -4.02 2.49
C GLN A 85 14.28 -4.65 3.05
N CYS A 86 13.80 -4.08 4.17
CA CYS A 86 12.44 -4.32 4.65
C CYS A 86 11.43 -3.82 3.60
N SER A 87 10.58 -4.70 3.09
CA SER A 87 9.58 -4.38 2.07
C SER A 87 8.18 -4.64 2.59
N GLN A 88 7.37 -3.58 2.62
CA GLN A 88 5.95 -3.64 2.94
C GLN A 88 5.15 -3.71 1.65
N TYR A 89 4.20 -4.63 1.59
CA TYR A 89 3.27 -4.74 0.48
C TYR A 89 1.87 -4.34 0.92
N GLU A 90 1.21 -3.50 0.13
CA GLU A 90 -0.23 -3.26 0.27
C GLU A 90 -0.90 -3.76 -0.99
N THR A 91 -1.96 -4.55 -0.85
CA THR A 91 -2.64 -5.14 -2.00
C THR A 91 -4.11 -4.72 -2.03
N PRO A 92 -4.44 -3.56 -2.62
CA PRO A 92 -5.81 -3.21 -2.98
C PRO A 92 -6.42 -4.20 -3.98
N LEU A 93 -7.65 -4.61 -3.70
CA LEU A 93 -8.55 -5.34 -4.58
C LEU A 93 -9.60 -4.36 -5.13
N LEU A 94 -9.57 -4.15 -6.44
CA LEU A 94 -10.45 -3.24 -7.16
C LEU A 94 -11.44 -4.03 -8.01
N LYS A 95 -12.67 -3.55 -8.09
CA LYS A 95 -13.70 -4.13 -8.96
C LYS A 95 -14.39 -3.02 -9.76
N PRO A 96 -14.60 -3.19 -11.07
CA PRO A 96 -15.40 -2.27 -11.87
C PRO A 96 -16.83 -2.20 -11.32
N ARG A 97 -17.37 -1.00 -11.18
CA ARG A 97 -18.79 -0.83 -10.87
C ARG A 97 -19.63 -1.23 -12.09
N ARG A 98 -20.78 -1.87 -11.85
CA ARG A 98 -21.82 -1.97 -12.87
C ARG A 98 -22.50 -0.60 -12.96
N ILE A 99 -22.33 0.06 -14.09
CA ILE A 99 -23.15 1.20 -14.51
C ILE A 99 -24.50 0.67 -15.00
#